data_AF-A0A6S6XLE9-F1
#
_entry.id   AF-A0A6S6XLE9-F1
#
_cell.length_a   1.000
_cell.length_b   1.000
_cell.length_c   1.000
_cell.angle_alpha   90.00
_cell.angle_beta   90.00
_cell.angle_gamma   90.00
#
_symmetry.space_group_name_H-M   'P 1'
#
loop_
_entity.id
_entity.type
_entity.pdbx_description
1 polymer ?
#
loop_
_entity_poly.entity_id
_entity_poly.type
_entity_poly.pdbx_seq_one_letter_code
_entity_poly.pdbx_strand_id
1 'polypeptide(L)'
;MAEWYGGESDYSYSWGTGTTQAYLSASVEIISETVARVHVHTSTACINGGMSEYGVHTQCGVENYSADGEGIYSGNGNWVGQVNGTWDFSRNDGDYDVTVFGKYWGDTVNGYGSAGNNGEVYGTLTIPARPYYPAGAPSAKVSKMQVPIGTAITLSWAKSSTQGNANFDHFEVTDGLGARLYVGSGTSIQTVPSKILDQYGKDNYYNRITVSNKKKGWVYYAVWEVHEWYRSYPSSPICWIGVEVKSGVITLYDSAGKKHTGLVTAYDGNGKSHFVLISAYDANGKRHDTQ
;
A
#
# COMPACT_ATOMS: atom_id res chain seq x y z
N MET A 1 -25.49 -4.00 12.13
CA MET A 1 -25.93 -3.18 13.28
C MET A 1 -25.82 -4.07 14.49
N ALA A 2 -25.16 -3.60 15.55
CA ALA A 2 -25.02 -4.30 16.81
C ALA A 2 -25.86 -3.59 17.87
N GLU A 3 -26.38 -4.35 18.84
CA GLU A 3 -27.30 -3.87 19.86
C GLU A 3 -26.89 -4.39 21.23
N TRP A 4 -27.03 -3.54 22.25
CA TRP A 4 -26.74 -3.83 23.64
C TRP A 4 -27.83 -3.26 24.55
N TYR A 5 -28.11 -3.97 25.62
CA TYR A 5 -28.99 -3.56 26.71
C TYR A 5 -28.20 -3.64 28.01
N GLY A 6 -28.37 -2.67 28.91
CA GLY A 6 -27.62 -2.62 30.15
C GLY A 6 -27.95 -1.42 31.00
N GLY A 7 -27.13 -1.16 32.02
CA GLY A 7 -27.34 -0.02 32.92
C GLY A 7 -28.65 -0.08 33.68
N GLU A 8 -29.08 -1.28 34.10
CA GLU A 8 -30.29 -1.43 34.89
C GLU A 8 -30.14 -0.73 36.23
N SER A 9 -31.14 0.08 36.60
CA SER A 9 -31.13 0.84 37.85
C SER A 9 -32.50 0.84 38.49
N ASP A 10 -32.53 0.43 39.75
CA ASP A 10 -33.71 0.50 40.61
C ASP A 10 -33.66 1.76 41.47
N TYR A 11 -34.81 2.45 41.57
CA TYR A 11 -34.97 3.59 42.45
C TYR A 11 -36.34 3.56 43.14
N SER A 12 -36.36 3.82 44.45
CA SER A 12 -37.58 3.85 45.25
C SER A 12 -38.18 5.26 45.30
N TYR A 13 -39.40 5.38 44.79
CA TYR A 13 -40.27 6.55 44.90
C TYR A 13 -41.31 6.34 46.00
N SER A 14 -42.04 7.41 46.37
CA SER A 14 -43.12 7.33 47.37
C SER A 14 -44.26 6.39 46.99
N TRP A 15 -44.41 6.08 45.70
CA TRP A 15 -45.45 5.23 45.13
C TRP A 15 -44.97 3.80 44.81
N GLY A 16 -43.68 3.49 44.93
CA GLY A 16 -43.12 2.19 44.59
C GLY A 16 -41.69 2.26 44.05
N THR A 17 -41.16 1.12 43.59
CA THR A 17 -39.82 1.06 42.97
C THR A 17 -39.96 1.05 41.45
N GLY A 18 -39.18 1.90 40.77
CA GLY A 18 -39.05 1.93 39.31
C GLY A 18 -37.70 1.39 38.87
N THR A 19 -37.71 0.51 37.86
CA THR A 19 -36.50 -0.02 37.21
C THR A 19 -36.37 0.60 35.82
N THR A 20 -35.20 1.12 35.50
CA THR A 20 -34.86 1.66 34.17
C THR A 20 -33.75 0.85 33.52
N GLN A 21 -33.66 0.92 32.18
CA GLN A 21 -32.61 0.26 31.40
C GLN A 21 -32.17 1.18 30.26
N ALA A 22 -30.89 1.10 29.88
CA ALA A 22 -30.35 1.73 28.69
C ALA A 22 -30.37 0.75 27.50
N TYR A 23 -30.67 1.29 26.32
CA TYR A 23 -30.47 0.63 25.03
C TYR A 23 -29.41 1.39 24.24
N LEU A 24 -28.55 0.63 23.59
CA LEU A 24 -27.50 1.13 22.71
C LEU A 24 -27.53 0.33 21.42
N SER A 25 -27.56 1.02 20.28
CA SER A 25 -27.29 0.39 19.00
C SER A 25 -26.26 1.19 18.21
N ALA A 26 -25.42 0.48 17.49
CA ALA A 26 -24.38 1.12 16.71
C ALA A 26 -24.04 0.35 15.42
N SER A 27 -23.47 1.06 14.47
CA SER A 27 -22.99 0.51 13.20
C SER A 27 -21.77 1.25 12.68
N VAL A 28 -21.00 0.57 11.84
CA VAL A 28 -19.88 1.14 11.09
C VAL A 28 -20.25 1.20 9.61
N GLU A 29 -20.08 2.36 9.00
CA GLU A 29 -20.26 2.60 7.57
C GLU A 29 -18.91 3.01 6.95
N ILE A 30 -18.52 2.40 5.83
CA ILE A 30 -17.31 2.80 5.11
C ILE A 30 -17.66 3.96 4.18
N ILE A 31 -17.25 5.17 4.54
CA ILE A 31 -17.52 6.39 3.75
C ILE A 31 -16.49 6.56 2.63
N SER A 32 -15.24 6.21 2.93
CA SER A 32 -14.16 6.28 1.94
C SER A 32 -13.11 5.22 2.23
N GLU A 33 -12.08 5.20 1.39
CA GLU A 33 -10.93 4.36 1.60
C GLU A 33 -10.25 4.64 2.96
N THR A 34 -10.20 5.90 3.39
CA THR A 34 -9.48 6.33 4.60
C THR A 34 -10.39 6.61 5.78
N VAL A 35 -11.71 6.62 5.61
CA VAL A 35 -12.67 7.02 6.65
C VAL A 35 -13.79 5.98 6.79
N ALA A 36 -14.01 5.56 8.03
CA ALA A 36 -15.21 4.87 8.47
C ALA A 36 -16.01 5.79 9.40
N ARG A 37 -17.33 5.69 9.35
CA ARG A 37 -18.26 6.47 10.16
C ARG A 37 -18.98 5.54 11.12
N VAL A 38 -18.93 5.89 12.40
CA VAL A 38 -19.66 5.18 13.45
C VAL A 38 -20.95 5.94 13.70
N HIS A 39 -22.07 5.23 13.61
CA HIS A 39 -23.38 5.72 13.99
C HIS A 39 -23.76 5.08 15.32
N VAL A 40 -24.16 5.87 16.29
CA VAL A 40 -24.57 5.41 17.62
C VAL A 40 -25.92 5.99 17.97
N HIS A 41 -26.81 5.13 18.44
CA HIS A 41 -28.10 5.51 18.99
C HIS A 41 -28.19 5.03 20.44
N THR A 42 -28.73 5.87 21.32
CA THR A 42 -29.13 5.42 22.65
C THR A 42 -30.50 5.94 23.03
N SER A 43 -31.16 5.21 23.92
CA SER A 43 -32.35 5.64 24.63
C SER A 43 -32.44 4.90 25.96
N THR A 44 -33.37 5.33 26.81
CA THR A 44 -33.67 4.66 28.08
C THR A 44 -35.16 4.42 28.22
N ALA A 45 -35.53 3.34 28.88
CA ALA A 45 -36.92 3.02 29.20
C ALA A 45 -37.06 2.69 30.68
N CYS A 46 -38.22 3.01 31.24
CA CYS A 46 -38.69 2.37 32.47
C CYS A 46 -39.21 0.98 32.09
N ILE A 47 -38.58 -0.08 32.59
CA ILE A 47 -38.94 -1.46 32.27
C ILE A 47 -39.84 -2.09 33.34
N ASN A 48 -39.92 -1.48 34.52
CA ASN A 48 -40.80 -1.90 35.62
C ASN A 48 -41.14 -0.74 36.56
N GLY A 49 -42.29 -0.80 37.23
CA GLY A 49 -42.72 0.17 38.24
C GLY A 49 -43.59 1.32 37.73
N GLY A 50 -43.66 1.58 36.43
CA GLY A 50 -44.60 2.53 35.83
C GLY A 50 -44.19 3.99 35.95
N MET A 51 -42.88 4.27 35.96
CA MET A 51 -42.38 5.63 36.08
C MET A 51 -42.87 6.51 34.93
N SER A 52 -43.52 7.62 35.28
CA SER A 52 -44.02 8.64 34.37
C SER A 52 -43.74 10.03 34.92
N GLU A 53 -43.59 11.02 34.05
CA GLU A 53 -43.46 12.44 34.43
C GLU A 53 -42.16 12.76 35.19
N TYR A 54 -41.09 12.02 34.89
CA TYR A 54 -39.72 12.30 35.36
C TYR A 54 -38.80 12.57 34.18
N GLY A 55 -38.02 13.64 34.29
CA GLY A 55 -37.01 14.02 33.31
C GLY A 55 -35.76 13.13 33.39
N VAL A 56 -35.19 12.86 32.23
CA VAL A 56 -33.95 12.09 32.08
C VAL A 56 -33.08 12.72 31.01
N HIS A 57 -31.79 12.78 31.29
CA HIS A 57 -30.75 13.09 30.32
C HIS A 57 -30.19 11.79 29.77
N THR A 58 -29.96 11.73 28.48
CA THR A 58 -29.36 10.61 27.78
C THR A 58 -28.16 11.07 26.97
N GLN A 59 -27.14 10.23 26.89
CA GLN A 59 -25.91 10.54 26.17
C GLN A 59 -25.45 9.30 25.42
N CYS A 60 -25.25 9.44 24.10
CA CYS A 60 -24.54 8.43 23.32
C CYS A 60 -23.14 8.91 22.96
N GLY A 61 -22.24 7.98 22.72
CA GLY A 61 -20.89 8.33 22.36
C GLY A 61 -20.05 7.19 21.85
N VAL A 62 -18.86 7.57 21.41
CA VAL A 62 -17.78 6.68 21.00
C VAL A 62 -16.47 7.25 21.50
N GLU A 63 -15.71 6.46 22.25
CA GLU A 63 -14.50 6.90 22.95
C GLU A 63 -14.76 8.17 23.78
N ASN A 64 -14.16 9.30 23.40
CA ASN A 64 -14.29 10.59 24.08
C ASN A 64 -15.28 11.55 23.41
N TYR A 65 -15.96 11.13 22.35
CA TYR A 65 -16.95 11.93 21.66
C TYR A 65 -18.36 11.56 22.14
N SER A 66 -19.21 12.56 22.32
CA SER A 66 -20.58 12.36 22.78
C SER A 66 -21.57 13.31 22.11
N ALA A 67 -22.83 12.89 22.15
CA ALA A 67 -23.99 13.70 21.87
C ALA A 67 -25.00 13.49 23.00
N ASP A 68 -25.72 14.54 23.33
CA ASP A 68 -26.61 14.60 24.48
C ASP A 68 -28.05 14.84 24.01
N GLY A 69 -29.00 14.41 24.81
CA GLY A 69 -30.40 14.71 24.65
C GLY A 69 -31.18 14.42 25.90
N GLU A 70 -32.47 14.67 25.82
CA GLU A 70 -33.35 14.67 26.99
C GLU A 70 -34.65 13.95 26.66
N GLY A 71 -35.27 13.38 27.68
CA GLY A 71 -36.55 12.71 27.59
C GLY A 71 -37.36 12.85 28.87
N ILE A 72 -38.64 12.50 28.78
CA ILE A 72 -39.53 12.41 29.94
C ILE A 72 -40.12 11.01 29.92
N TYR A 73 -39.92 10.25 31.00
CA TYR A 73 -40.54 8.94 31.12
C TYR A 73 -42.06 9.05 31.07
N SER A 74 -42.71 8.13 30.35
CA SER A 74 -44.15 8.18 30.06
C SER A 74 -44.84 6.84 30.31
N GLY A 75 -44.34 6.07 31.28
CA GLY A 75 -44.82 4.73 31.62
C GLY A 75 -43.88 3.59 31.19
N ASN A 76 -44.29 2.36 31.48
CA ASN A 76 -43.49 1.17 31.24
C ASN A 76 -43.31 0.84 29.75
N GLY A 77 -42.10 0.44 29.37
CA GLY A 77 -41.75 -0.03 28.04
C GLY A 77 -41.57 1.08 27.00
N ASN A 78 -41.75 2.34 27.38
CA ASN A 78 -41.54 3.48 26.48
C ASN A 78 -40.09 3.93 26.48
N TRP A 79 -39.43 3.82 25.33
CA TRP A 79 -38.08 4.34 25.11
C TRP A 79 -38.12 5.85 24.89
N VAL A 80 -37.39 6.59 25.72
CA VAL A 80 -37.32 8.06 25.75
C VAL A 80 -35.87 8.53 25.72
N GLY A 81 -35.66 9.83 25.54
CA GLY A 81 -34.31 10.40 25.44
C GLY A 81 -33.54 9.83 24.26
N GLN A 82 -34.17 9.76 23.09
CA GLN A 82 -33.54 9.21 21.89
C GLN A 82 -32.46 10.16 21.39
N VAL A 83 -31.22 9.69 21.39
CA VAL A 83 -30.06 10.46 20.92
C VAL A 83 -29.34 9.69 19.84
N ASN A 84 -28.98 10.39 18.78
CA ASN A 84 -28.16 9.86 17.70
C ASN A 84 -26.87 10.67 17.62
N GLY A 85 -25.76 9.97 17.44
CA GLY A 85 -24.45 10.54 17.27
C GLY A 85 -23.71 9.88 16.12
N THR A 86 -22.86 10.66 15.46
CA THR A 86 -22.12 10.21 14.28
C THR A 86 -20.72 10.77 14.32
N TRP A 87 -19.71 9.90 14.23
CA TRP A 87 -18.30 10.29 14.30
C TRP A 87 -17.46 9.55 13.27
N ASP A 88 -16.49 10.26 12.70
CA ASP A 88 -15.61 9.75 11.66
C ASP A 88 -14.28 9.29 12.25
N PHE A 89 -13.82 8.13 11.80
CA PHE A 89 -12.62 7.45 12.24
C PHE A 89 -11.72 7.13 11.04
N SER A 90 -10.41 7.34 11.21
CA SER A 90 -9.43 6.97 10.17
C SER A 90 -9.28 5.45 10.09
N ARG A 91 -9.17 4.93 8.87
CA ARG A 91 -8.85 3.52 8.62
C ARG A 91 -7.33 3.34 8.50
N ASN A 92 -6.78 2.37 9.23
CA ASN A 92 -5.34 2.10 9.33
C ASN A 92 -4.95 0.78 8.63
N ASP A 93 -3.71 0.34 8.77
CA ASP A 93 -3.21 -0.96 8.26
C ASP A 93 -3.83 -2.19 8.94
N GLY A 94 -4.38 -2.02 10.14
CA GLY A 94 -5.07 -3.05 10.88
C GLY A 94 -6.51 -2.67 11.23
N ASP A 95 -7.32 -3.71 11.44
CA ASP A 95 -8.58 -3.59 12.13
C ASP A 95 -8.29 -3.09 13.55
N TYR A 96 -9.14 -2.21 14.07
CA TYR A 96 -9.07 -1.80 15.46
C TYR A 96 -10.44 -1.54 16.03
N ASP A 97 -10.56 -1.73 17.33
CA ASP A 97 -11.83 -1.60 18.02
C ASP A 97 -12.03 -0.18 18.57
N VAL A 98 -13.28 0.26 18.58
CA VAL A 98 -13.76 1.46 19.25
C VAL A 98 -14.86 1.09 20.24
N THR A 99 -14.84 1.72 21.41
CA THR A 99 -15.85 1.55 22.45
C THR A 99 -16.98 2.56 22.21
N VAL A 100 -18.19 2.05 22.06
CA VAL A 100 -19.42 2.86 22.01
C VAL A 100 -20.12 2.79 23.36
N PHE A 101 -20.84 3.84 23.73
CA PHE A 101 -21.56 3.87 24.99
C PHE A 101 -22.92 4.57 24.88
N GLY A 102 -23.82 4.16 25.77
CA GLY A 102 -25.07 4.82 26.08
C GLY A 102 -25.16 5.04 27.59
N LYS A 103 -25.44 6.27 28.01
CA LYS A 103 -25.57 6.66 29.42
C LYS A 103 -26.89 7.39 29.63
N TYR A 104 -27.43 7.28 30.83
CA TYR A 104 -28.55 8.10 31.25
C TYR A 104 -28.47 8.43 32.74
N TRP A 105 -29.00 9.57 33.12
CA TRP A 105 -29.19 9.99 34.51
C TRP A 105 -30.38 10.93 34.58
N GLY A 106 -31.05 10.99 35.73
CA GLY A 106 -32.15 11.94 35.88
C GLY A 106 -31.68 13.39 35.74
N ASP A 107 -32.52 14.20 35.09
CA ASP A 107 -32.34 15.65 35.02
C ASP A 107 -33.71 16.35 34.96
N THR A 108 -33.76 17.64 35.25
CA THR A 108 -34.98 18.42 35.16
C THR A 108 -35.27 18.78 33.70
N VAL A 109 -36.30 18.17 33.12
CA VAL A 109 -36.65 18.33 31.71
C VAL A 109 -38.07 18.89 31.60
N ASN A 110 -38.25 20.02 30.90
CA ASN A 110 -39.55 20.66 30.68
C ASN A 110 -40.41 20.85 31.96
N GLY A 111 -39.77 21.13 33.10
CA GLY A 111 -40.44 21.33 34.39
C GLY A 111 -40.81 20.06 35.15
N TYR A 112 -40.55 18.88 34.59
CA TYR A 112 -40.61 17.61 35.30
C TYR A 112 -39.34 17.39 36.11
N GLY A 113 -39.48 16.86 37.32
CA GLY A 113 -38.34 16.61 38.21
C GLY A 113 -37.43 15.50 37.70
N SER A 114 -36.18 15.52 38.13
CA SER A 114 -35.18 14.49 37.83
C SER A 114 -35.64 13.10 38.27
N ALA A 115 -35.52 12.11 37.38
CA ALA A 115 -35.56 10.70 37.79
C ALA A 115 -34.43 10.42 38.82
N GLY A 116 -34.65 9.46 39.72
CA GLY A 116 -33.59 9.02 40.65
C GLY A 116 -32.64 7.99 40.03
N ASN A 117 -33.00 7.44 38.86
CA ASN A 117 -32.28 6.38 38.20
C ASN A 117 -31.11 6.90 37.35
N ASN A 118 -30.09 6.07 37.18
CA ASN A 118 -28.96 6.30 36.28
C ASN A 118 -28.35 4.97 35.84
N GLY A 119 -27.74 4.93 34.66
CA GLY A 119 -27.11 3.71 34.19
C GLY A 119 -26.32 3.90 32.91
N GLU A 120 -25.51 2.90 32.60
CA GLU A 120 -24.63 2.89 31.45
C GLU A 120 -24.55 1.52 30.79
N VAL A 121 -24.39 1.52 29.47
CA VAL A 121 -24.16 0.34 28.64
C VAL A 121 -23.03 0.64 27.67
N TYR A 122 -22.16 -0.33 27.48
CA TYR A 122 -21.01 -0.23 26.58
C TYR A 122 -21.07 -1.35 25.54
N GLY A 123 -20.59 -1.02 24.34
CA GLY A 123 -20.41 -1.96 23.25
C GLY A 123 -19.06 -1.73 22.57
N THR A 124 -18.67 -2.68 21.73
CA THR A 124 -17.45 -2.58 20.94
C THR A 124 -17.78 -2.78 19.48
N LEU A 125 -17.23 -1.92 18.63
CA LEU A 125 -17.29 -2.04 17.17
C LEU A 125 -15.89 -2.08 16.60
N THR A 126 -15.69 -2.87 15.55
CA THR A 126 -14.43 -2.92 14.82
C THR A 126 -14.47 -1.97 13.63
N ILE A 127 -13.50 -1.05 13.56
CA ILE A 127 -13.19 -0.27 12.38
C ILE A 127 -12.31 -1.11 11.45
N PRO A 128 -12.77 -1.44 10.24
CA PRO A 128 -12.01 -2.31 9.35
C PRO A 128 -10.80 -1.59 8.76
N ALA A 129 -9.71 -2.33 8.62
CA ALA A 129 -8.46 -1.92 7.98
C ALA A 129 -8.73 -1.32 6.60
N ARG A 130 -7.88 -0.39 6.21
CA ARG A 130 -7.84 0.16 4.85
C ARG A 130 -7.37 -0.95 3.89
N PRO A 131 -8.12 -1.26 2.83
CA PRO A 131 -7.68 -2.25 1.85
C PRO A 131 -6.45 -1.74 1.10
N TYR A 132 -5.50 -2.64 0.83
CA TYR A 132 -4.34 -2.32 0.01
C TYR A 132 -4.68 -2.53 -1.47
N TYR A 133 -4.41 -1.50 -2.29
CA TYR A 133 -4.50 -1.56 -3.74
C TYR A 133 -3.10 -1.35 -4.34
N PRO A 134 -2.49 -2.39 -4.95
CA PRO A 134 -1.13 -2.29 -5.45
C PRO A 134 -1.04 -1.35 -6.67
N ALA A 135 0.12 -0.70 -6.79
CA ALA A 135 0.51 -0.07 -8.04
C ALA A 135 0.73 -1.14 -9.13
N GLY A 136 0.51 -0.76 -10.39
CA GLY A 136 0.90 -1.54 -11.56
C GLY A 136 2.42 -1.51 -11.79
N ALA A 137 2.87 -2.17 -12.86
CA ALA A 137 4.29 -2.13 -13.23
C ALA A 137 4.66 -0.75 -13.80
N PRO A 138 5.85 -0.21 -13.47
CA PRO A 138 6.36 0.98 -14.13
C PRO A 138 6.60 0.70 -15.63
N SER A 139 6.91 1.74 -16.39
CA SER A 139 7.37 1.60 -17.77
C SER A 139 8.83 1.96 -17.88
N ALA A 140 9.59 1.25 -18.73
CA ALA A 140 11.00 1.50 -18.96
C ALA A 140 11.33 1.54 -20.45
N LYS A 141 12.35 2.31 -20.82
CA LYS A 141 12.88 2.44 -22.18
C LYS A 141 14.40 2.56 -22.13
N VAL A 142 15.05 2.06 -23.18
CA VAL A 142 16.49 2.22 -23.38
C VAL A 142 16.76 3.02 -24.63
N SER A 143 17.83 3.81 -24.63
CA SER A 143 18.24 4.60 -25.80
C SER A 143 18.55 3.74 -27.02
N LYS A 144 19.02 2.49 -26.81
CA LYS A 144 19.31 1.50 -27.86
C LYS A 144 19.06 0.09 -27.34
N MET A 145 18.33 -0.72 -28.11
CA MET A 145 18.04 -2.12 -27.78
C MET A 145 19.18 -3.09 -28.13
N GLN A 146 20.11 -2.68 -28.99
CA GLN A 146 21.28 -3.47 -29.39
C GLN A 146 22.51 -2.57 -29.37
N VAL A 147 23.57 -3.00 -28.69
CA VAL A 147 24.81 -2.22 -28.57
C VAL A 147 26.07 -3.07 -28.67
N PRO A 148 27.17 -2.56 -29.26
CA PRO A 148 28.48 -3.17 -29.14
C PRO A 148 28.99 -3.22 -27.69
N ILE A 149 29.95 -4.10 -27.43
CA ILE A 149 30.70 -4.12 -26.17
C ILE A 149 31.28 -2.73 -25.86
N GLY A 150 31.21 -2.32 -24.59
CA GLY A 150 31.75 -1.04 -24.10
C GLY A 150 30.85 0.17 -24.33
N THR A 151 29.73 0.02 -25.05
CA THR A 151 28.83 1.14 -25.36
C THR A 151 27.87 1.41 -24.21
N ALA A 152 27.83 2.68 -23.75
CA ALA A 152 26.84 3.13 -22.77
C ALA A 152 25.46 3.30 -23.40
N ILE A 153 24.42 2.99 -22.62
CA ILE A 153 23.03 3.30 -22.92
C ILE A 153 22.48 4.19 -21.82
N THR A 154 21.43 4.95 -22.16
CA THR A 154 20.55 5.56 -21.16
C THR A 154 19.35 4.64 -20.96
N LEU A 155 19.12 4.23 -19.72
CA LEU A 155 17.90 3.55 -19.28
C LEU A 155 17.03 4.60 -18.58
N SER A 156 15.80 4.75 -19.03
CA SER A 156 14.83 5.68 -18.45
C SER A 156 13.53 4.97 -18.11
N TRP A 157 12.80 5.47 -17.12
CA TRP A 157 11.53 4.91 -16.69
C TRP A 157 10.54 5.97 -16.28
N ALA A 158 9.29 5.56 -16.16
CA ALA A 158 8.21 6.36 -15.62
C ALA A 158 7.35 5.50 -14.70
N LYS A 159 6.67 6.20 -13.79
CA LYS A 159 5.65 5.61 -12.92
C LYS A 159 4.63 4.81 -13.71
N SER A 160 4.09 3.78 -13.07
CA SER A 160 2.94 3.03 -13.54
C SER A 160 1.74 3.97 -13.76
N SER A 161 0.99 3.74 -14.83
CA SER A 161 -0.29 4.42 -15.06
C SER A 161 -1.34 4.09 -13.99
N THR A 162 -1.15 2.99 -13.25
CA THR A 162 -1.96 2.58 -12.10
C THR A 162 -1.11 2.73 -10.84
N GLN A 163 -1.39 3.74 -10.01
CA GLN A 163 -0.54 4.08 -8.85
C GLN A 163 -0.89 3.34 -7.55
N GLY A 164 -2.00 2.60 -7.52
CA GLY A 164 -2.47 2.02 -6.26
C GLY A 164 -2.79 3.09 -5.22
N ASN A 165 -2.74 2.73 -3.94
CA ASN A 165 -3.08 3.63 -2.84
C ASN A 165 -1.99 3.79 -1.77
N ALA A 166 -0.85 3.11 -1.96
CA ALA A 166 0.34 3.24 -1.13
C ALA A 166 1.22 4.41 -1.60
N ASN A 167 1.98 4.98 -0.66
CA ASN A 167 2.79 6.16 -0.92
C ASN A 167 3.99 5.79 -1.80
N PHE A 168 4.17 6.47 -2.93
CA PHE A 168 5.41 6.31 -3.70
C PHE A 168 6.60 6.78 -2.85
N ASP A 169 7.60 5.92 -2.72
CA ASP A 169 8.84 6.20 -2.00
C ASP A 169 9.97 6.50 -2.99
N HIS A 170 10.36 5.50 -3.79
CA HIS A 170 11.46 5.62 -4.74
C HIS A 170 11.35 4.63 -5.90
N PHE A 171 12.22 4.79 -6.90
CA PHE A 171 12.51 3.76 -7.89
C PHE A 171 13.75 2.97 -7.50
N GLU A 172 13.72 1.66 -7.73
CA GLU A 172 14.89 0.80 -7.66
C GLU A 172 15.16 0.19 -9.04
N VAL A 173 16.42 0.12 -9.44
CA VAL A 173 16.85 -0.56 -10.66
C VAL A 173 17.95 -1.55 -10.32
N THR A 174 17.84 -2.77 -10.82
CA THR A 174 18.90 -3.78 -10.74
C THR A 174 19.31 -4.29 -12.12
N ASP A 175 20.41 -5.02 -12.15
CA ASP A 175 20.92 -5.77 -13.30
C ASP A 175 20.14 -7.05 -13.63
N GLY A 176 19.00 -7.26 -12.99
CA GLY A 176 18.14 -8.43 -13.14
C GLY A 176 18.55 -9.65 -12.32
N LEU A 177 19.77 -9.68 -11.78
CA LEU A 177 20.22 -10.71 -10.82
C LEU A 177 20.20 -10.21 -9.37
N GLY A 178 19.73 -8.97 -9.16
CA GLY A 178 19.54 -8.35 -7.85
C GLY A 178 20.66 -7.38 -7.46
N ALA A 179 21.70 -7.17 -8.29
CA ALA A 179 22.69 -6.14 -8.01
C ALA A 179 22.11 -4.77 -8.35
N ARG A 180 22.03 -3.93 -7.33
CA ARG A 180 21.42 -2.60 -7.39
C ARG A 180 22.28 -1.63 -8.20
N LEU A 181 21.67 -1.06 -9.23
CA LEU A 181 22.24 -0.04 -10.11
C LEU A 181 21.77 1.36 -9.73
N TYR A 182 20.57 1.49 -9.17
CA TYR A 182 19.97 2.77 -8.80
C TYR A 182 18.95 2.62 -7.69
N VAL A 183 18.93 3.61 -6.77
CA VAL A 183 17.83 3.87 -5.82
C VAL A 183 17.64 5.37 -5.70
N GLY A 184 16.42 5.85 -5.89
CA GLY A 184 16.07 7.26 -5.72
C GLY A 184 14.83 7.68 -6.51
N SER A 185 14.56 8.98 -6.56
CA SER A 185 13.38 9.55 -7.24
C SER A 185 13.62 9.92 -8.71
N GLY A 186 14.86 9.83 -9.18
CA GLY A 186 15.24 10.05 -10.57
C GLY A 186 14.67 9.00 -11.50
N THR A 187 14.58 9.36 -12.78
CA THR A 187 13.88 8.58 -13.81
C THR A 187 14.79 8.08 -14.92
N SER A 188 16.11 8.17 -14.75
CA SER A 188 17.07 7.58 -15.66
C SER A 188 18.46 7.38 -15.05
N ILE A 189 19.19 6.42 -15.63
CA ILE A 189 20.63 6.21 -15.40
C ILE A 189 21.36 5.93 -16.72
N GLN A 190 22.67 6.16 -16.72
CA GLN A 190 23.55 5.59 -17.73
C GLN A 190 24.16 4.28 -17.24
N THR A 191 24.24 3.28 -18.12
CA THR A 191 24.84 1.98 -17.82
C THR A 191 25.54 1.41 -19.05
N VAL A 192 26.50 0.52 -18.85
CA VAL A 192 27.23 -0.18 -19.92
C VAL A 192 26.90 -1.68 -19.81
N PRO A 193 25.96 -2.22 -20.60
CA PRO A 193 25.46 -3.58 -20.44
C PRO A 193 26.57 -4.65 -20.48
N SER A 194 27.61 -4.45 -21.30
CA SER A 194 28.71 -5.43 -21.37
C SER A 194 29.45 -5.61 -20.05
N LYS A 195 29.56 -4.57 -19.21
CA LYS A 195 30.21 -4.68 -17.89
C LYS A 195 29.46 -5.64 -16.96
N ILE A 196 28.14 -5.72 -17.08
CA ILE A 196 27.32 -6.69 -16.32
C ILE A 196 27.61 -8.11 -16.81
N LEU A 197 27.66 -8.32 -18.13
CA LEU A 197 28.03 -9.64 -18.67
C LEU A 197 29.47 -10.04 -18.31
N ASP A 198 30.41 -9.09 -18.27
CA ASP A 198 31.79 -9.35 -17.86
C ASP A 198 31.87 -9.75 -16.37
N GLN A 199 31.08 -9.11 -15.51
CA GLN A 199 31.03 -9.39 -14.08
C GLN A 199 30.54 -10.81 -13.77
N TYR A 200 29.47 -11.25 -14.44
CA TYR A 200 28.86 -12.56 -14.14
C TYR A 200 29.36 -13.68 -15.06
N GLY A 201 29.88 -13.33 -16.23
CA GLY A 201 30.06 -14.25 -17.35
C GLY A 201 28.76 -14.47 -18.11
N LYS A 202 28.81 -14.37 -19.45
CA LYS A 202 27.63 -14.44 -20.34
C LYS A 202 26.73 -15.65 -20.11
N ASP A 203 27.32 -16.83 -19.93
CA ASP A 203 26.56 -18.08 -19.75
C ASP A 203 25.94 -18.18 -18.36
N ASN A 204 26.69 -17.78 -17.34
CA ASN A 204 26.21 -17.77 -15.97
C ASN A 204 25.07 -16.75 -15.80
N TYR A 205 25.23 -15.54 -16.36
CA TYR A 205 24.17 -14.53 -16.37
C TYR A 205 22.88 -15.07 -17.02
N TYR A 206 23.00 -15.63 -18.23
CA TYR A 206 21.87 -16.23 -18.93
C TYR A 206 21.20 -17.37 -18.14
N ASN A 207 21.97 -18.21 -17.44
CA ASN A 207 21.42 -19.30 -16.66
C ASN A 207 20.68 -18.81 -15.41
N ARG A 208 21.12 -17.70 -14.80
CA ARG A 208 20.56 -17.16 -13.56
C ARG A 208 19.39 -16.19 -13.74
N ILE A 209 19.29 -15.51 -14.88
CA ILE A 209 18.20 -14.54 -15.11
C ILE A 209 16.85 -15.27 -15.20
N THR A 210 15.81 -14.71 -14.57
CA THR A 210 14.48 -15.35 -14.41
C THR A 210 13.43 -14.82 -15.38
N VAL A 211 13.80 -13.89 -16.27
CA VAL A 211 12.91 -13.30 -17.27
C VAL A 211 12.41 -14.36 -18.27
N SER A 212 11.09 -14.39 -18.49
CA SER A 212 10.46 -15.20 -19.54
C SER A 212 10.98 -14.80 -20.92
N ASN A 213 11.28 -15.77 -21.79
CA ASN A 213 11.85 -15.54 -23.13
C ASN A 213 13.23 -14.85 -23.13
N LYS A 214 14.03 -15.08 -22.08
CA LYS A 214 15.42 -14.64 -22.01
C LYS A 214 16.23 -15.09 -23.24
N LYS A 215 17.14 -14.23 -23.70
CA LYS A 215 18.03 -14.51 -24.83
C LYS A 215 19.49 -14.44 -24.39
N LYS A 216 20.31 -15.37 -24.89
CA LYS A 216 21.74 -15.38 -24.59
C LYS A 216 22.41 -14.14 -25.21
N GLY A 217 23.27 -13.48 -24.43
CA GLY A 217 23.91 -12.21 -24.82
C GLY A 217 23.04 -10.96 -24.61
N TRP A 218 21.89 -11.11 -23.96
CA TRP A 218 21.10 -9.97 -23.49
C TRP A 218 21.34 -9.72 -22.01
N VAL A 219 21.31 -8.45 -21.63
CA VAL A 219 21.24 -7.99 -20.24
C VAL A 219 19.83 -7.47 -19.99
N TYR A 220 19.22 -7.91 -18.91
CA TYR A 220 17.88 -7.51 -18.51
C TYR A 220 17.95 -6.66 -17.26
N TYR A 221 17.35 -5.48 -17.32
CA TYR A 221 17.17 -4.61 -16.17
C TYR A 221 15.79 -4.85 -15.59
N ALA A 222 15.73 -4.96 -14.28
CA ALA A 222 14.48 -4.92 -13.54
C ALA A 222 14.33 -3.52 -12.93
N VAL A 223 13.18 -2.90 -13.19
CA VAL A 223 12.80 -1.59 -12.65
C VAL A 223 11.60 -1.78 -11.75
N TRP A 224 11.73 -1.34 -10.51
CA TRP A 224 10.68 -1.32 -9.50
C TRP A 224 10.25 0.11 -9.23
N GLU A 225 8.94 0.29 -9.10
CA GLU A 225 8.35 1.44 -8.43
C GLU A 225 8.00 1.01 -7.00
N VAL A 226 8.73 1.51 -6.01
CA VAL A 226 8.62 1.06 -4.62
C VAL A 226 7.64 1.98 -3.88
N HIS A 227 6.66 1.36 -3.23
CA HIS A 227 5.66 2.06 -2.43
C HIS A 227 5.72 1.62 -0.98
N GLU A 228 5.59 2.58 -0.08
CA GLU A 228 5.48 2.38 1.36
C GLU A 228 4.01 2.29 1.77
N TRP A 229 3.70 1.29 2.60
CA TRP A 229 2.39 1.01 3.16
C TRP A 229 2.52 0.76 4.66
N TYR A 230 2.28 1.78 5.48
CA TYR A 230 2.31 1.70 6.95
C TYR A 230 3.58 1.01 7.49
N ARG A 231 4.73 1.54 7.11
CA ARG A 231 6.10 1.10 7.42
C ARG A 231 6.47 -0.27 6.85
N SER A 232 5.64 -0.82 5.96
CA SER A 232 5.92 -2.03 5.19
C SER A 232 6.10 -1.70 3.71
N TYR A 233 6.78 -2.60 2.99
CA TYR A 233 7.02 -2.49 1.56
C TYR A 233 6.44 -3.72 0.86
N PRO A 234 5.13 -3.71 0.55
CA PRO A 234 4.51 -4.80 -0.20
C PRO A 234 5.16 -4.96 -1.57
N SER A 235 5.10 -6.18 -2.13
CA SER A 235 5.74 -6.49 -3.40
C SER A 235 5.21 -5.62 -4.53
N SER A 236 6.09 -4.89 -5.19
CA SER A 236 5.76 -4.12 -6.40
C SER A 236 5.96 -4.95 -7.67
N PRO A 237 5.09 -4.80 -8.68
CA PRO A 237 5.33 -5.37 -10.00
C PRO A 237 6.61 -4.80 -10.64
N ILE A 238 7.25 -5.64 -11.46
CA ILE A 238 8.55 -5.34 -12.07
C ILE A 238 8.36 -5.03 -13.56
N CYS A 239 8.98 -3.96 -14.03
CA CYS A 239 9.19 -3.75 -15.46
C CYS A 239 10.54 -4.34 -15.88
N TRP A 240 10.51 -5.28 -16.82
CA TRP A 240 11.72 -5.86 -17.39
C TRP A 240 12.05 -5.26 -18.74
N ILE A 241 13.30 -4.82 -18.92
CA ILE A 241 13.79 -4.34 -20.22
C ILE A 241 15.14 -4.96 -20.58
N GLY A 242 15.21 -5.53 -21.77
CA GLY A 242 16.37 -6.24 -22.26
C GLY A 242 17.18 -5.44 -23.27
N VAL A 243 18.50 -5.56 -23.23
CA VAL A 243 19.44 -4.97 -24.19
C VAL A 243 20.38 -6.05 -24.70
N GLU A 244 20.45 -6.20 -26.01
CA GLU A 244 21.38 -7.12 -26.65
C GLU A 244 22.79 -6.53 -26.67
N VAL A 245 23.76 -7.29 -26.16
CA VAL A 245 25.19 -6.98 -26.30
C VAL A 245 25.72 -7.73 -27.50
N LYS A 246 25.97 -7.00 -28.59
CA LYS A 246 26.65 -7.52 -29.77
C LYS A 246 28.12 -7.64 -29.44
N SER A 247 28.58 -8.87 -29.31
CA SER A 247 30.00 -9.19 -29.28
C SER A 247 30.60 -8.85 -30.65
N GLY A 248 31.75 -8.15 -30.66
CA GLY A 248 32.44 -7.81 -31.90
C GLY A 248 32.79 -9.09 -32.67
N VAL A 249 32.08 -9.32 -33.77
CA VAL A 249 32.38 -10.43 -34.69
C VAL A 249 33.35 -9.87 -35.71
N ILE A 250 34.61 -10.29 -35.67
CA ILE A 250 35.48 -10.07 -36.82
C ILE A 250 35.05 -11.09 -37.88
N THR A 251 34.81 -10.57 -39.08
CA THR A 251 34.72 -11.39 -40.29
C THR A 251 36.02 -11.27 -41.06
N LEU A 252 36.75 -12.36 -41.19
CA LEU A 252 37.95 -12.49 -42.02
C LEU A 252 37.63 -13.38 -43.22
N TYR A 253 38.31 -13.17 -44.34
CA TYR A 253 38.27 -14.08 -45.47
C TYR A 253 39.67 -14.68 -45.62
N ASP A 254 39.77 -16.01 -45.78
CA ASP A 254 41.06 -16.62 -46.11
C ASP A 254 41.44 -16.39 -47.58
N SER A 255 42.62 -16.84 -47.97
CA SER A 255 43.13 -16.72 -49.33
C SER A 255 42.29 -17.46 -50.39
N ALA A 256 41.37 -18.32 -49.98
CA ALA A 256 40.41 -18.99 -50.86
C ALA A 256 39.05 -18.29 -50.89
N GLY A 257 38.91 -17.12 -50.23
CA GLY A 257 37.66 -16.37 -50.13
C GLY A 257 36.64 -16.99 -49.16
N LYS A 258 37.04 -17.96 -48.34
CA LYS A 258 36.14 -18.55 -47.34
C LYS A 258 36.00 -17.60 -46.16
N LYS A 259 34.76 -17.32 -45.80
CA LYS A 259 34.38 -16.49 -44.65
C LYS A 259 34.68 -17.20 -43.34
N HIS A 260 35.41 -16.53 -42.45
CA HIS A 260 35.69 -16.91 -41.08
C HIS A 260 35.12 -15.85 -40.15
N THR A 261 34.27 -16.24 -39.20
CA THR A 261 33.71 -15.32 -38.20
C THR A 261 34.19 -15.72 -36.82
N GLY A 262 34.75 -14.78 -36.06
CA GLY A 262 35.29 -15.05 -34.74
C GLY A 262 35.04 -13.89 -33.78
N LEU A 263 34.88 -14.23 -32.50
CA LEU A 263 34.97 -13.25 -31.41
C LEU A 263 36.43 -12.97 -31.13
N VAL A 264 36.76 -11.70 -30.92
CA VAL A 264 38.10 -11.33 -30.48
C VAL A 264 38.05 -10.87 -29.02
N THR A 265 38.80 -11.59 -28.20
CA THR A 265 39.03 -11.29 -26.79
C THR A 265 40.54 -11.30 -26.58
N ALA A 266 41.11 -10.20 -26.08
CA ALA A 266 42.51 -10.15 -25.66
C ALA A 266 42.61 -10.24 -24.13
N TYR A 267 43.65 -10.92 -23.64
CA TYR A 267 43.95 -11.04 -22.22
C TYR A 267 45.37 -10.51 -21.95
N ASP A 268 45.60 -9.88 -20.80
CA ASP A 268 46.97 -9.58 -20.34
C ASP A 268 47.65 -10.81 -19.73
N GLY A 269 48.91 -10.66 -19.32
CA GLY A 269 49.68 -11.71 -18.65
C GLY A 269 49.10 -12.21 -17.32
N ASN A 270 48.07 -11.53 -16.78
CA ASN A 270 47.35 -11.93 -15.58
C ASN A 270 45.95 -12.51 -15.90
N GLY A 271 45.61 -12.69 -17.19
CA GLY A 271 44.32 -13.24 -17.61
C GLY A 271 43.15 -12.25 -17.55
N LYS A 272 43.39 -10.94 -17.39
CA LYS A 272 42.34 -9.93 -17.42
C LYS A 272 42.01 -9.54 -18.86
N SER A 273 40.73 -9.41 -19.20
CA SER A 273 40.28 -9.04 -20.55
C SER A 273 40.55 -7.56 -20.88
N HIS A 274 40.86 -7.28 -22.15
CA HIS A 274 41.13 -5.94 -22.67
C HIS A 274 40.31 -5.64 -23.94
N PHE A 275 40.08 -4.35 -24.19
CA PHE A 275 39.54 -3.89 -25.46
C PHE A 275 40.55 -4.14 -26.59
N VAL A 276 40.05 -4.65 -27.72
CA VAL A 276 40.88 -4.86 -28.91
C VAL A 276 40.49 -3.84 -29.97
N LEU A 277 41.43 -2.94 -30.29
CA LEU A 277 41.34 -2.14 -31.49
C LEU A 277 41.92 -2.96 -32.65
N ILE A 278 41.08 -3.33 -33.62
CA ILE A 278 41.55 -3.92 -34.88
C ILE A 278 41.57 -2.81 -35.92
N SER A 279 42.73 -2.58 -36.52
CA SER A 279 42.90 -1.68 -37.67
C SER A 279 43.28 -2.53 -38.87
N ALA A 280 42.51 -2.42 -39.96
CA ALA A 280 42.86 -3.04 -41.22
C ALA A 280 43.76 -2.09 -42.03
N TYR A 281 44.71 -2.64 -42.77
CA TYR A 281 45.57 -1.88 -43.69
C TYR A 281 45.53 -2.55 -45.06
N ASP A 282 45.58 -1.75 -46.13
CA ASP A 282 45.73 -2.30 -47.47
C ASP A 282 47.19 -2.63 -47.81
N ALA A 283 47.41 -3.17 -49.01
CA ALA A 283 48.72 -3.56 -49.52
C ALA A 283 49.75 -2.41 -49.58
N ASN A 284 49.29 -1.15 -49.50
CA ASN A 284 50.15 0.04 -49.50
C ASN A 284 50.34 0.62 -48.08
N GLY A 285 49.89 -0.09 -47.05
CA GLY A 285 49.98 0.37 -45.66
C GLY A 285 49.01 1.49 -45.31
N LYS A 286 47.99 1.74 -46.13
CA LYS A 286 46.95 2.72 -45.80
C LYS A 286 45.93 2.09 -44.86
N ARG A 287 45.68 2.76 -43.74
CA ARG A 287 44.70 2.34 -42.74
C ARG A 287 43.28 2.46 -43.28
N HIS A 288 42.50 1.40 -43.05
CA HIS A 288 41.06 1.32 -43.29
C HIS A 288 40.38 1.20 -41.93
N ASP A 289 39.78 2.29 -41.48
CA ASP A 289 38.94 2.28 -40.29
C ASP A 289 37.55 1.77 -40.69
N THR A 290 37.08 0.75 -39.98
CA THR A 290 35.67 0.33 -40.06
C THR A 290 34.81 1.43 -39.43
N GLN A 291 33.85 1.96 -40.18
CA GLN A 291 32.76 2.79 -39.64
C GLN A 291 31.87 1.98 -38.69
#